data_AF-A0A7S4CFD6-F1
#
_entry.id   AF-A0A7S4CFD6-F1
#
_cell.length_a   1.000
_cell.length_b   1.000
_cell.length_c   1.000
_cell.angle_alpha   90.00
_cell.angle_beta   90.00
_cell.angle_gamma   90.00
#
_symmetry.space_group_name_H-M   'P 1'
#
loop_
_entity.id
_entity.type
_entity.pdbx_description
1 polymer ?
#
loop_
_entity_poly.entity_id
_entity_poly.type
_entity_poly.pdbx_seq_one_letter_code
_entity_poly.pdbx_strand_id
1 'polypeptide(L)'
;APSSRTIKCLAASLTGKWVVEVHWILESHTAQKWLDPSGFGFKGNKDIIAGKKVFLSKGFREQAVKSRDRLQHCKYLVEEYGRGALVDELTESDMVFVNPKDDLGQFEGKMVKTWEQFIEYIYPIRPAAVLAPPSSAS
;
A
#
# COMPACT_ATOMS: atom_id res chain seq x y z
N ALA A 1 -13.56 6.32 -8.57
CA ALA A 1 -12.78 7.47 -8.09
C ALA A 1 -11.34 7.03 -7.79
N PRO A 2 -10.31 7.81 -8.14
CA PRO A 2 -8.89 7.51 -7.89
C PRO A 2 -8.53 7.26 -6.40
N SER A 3 -9.47 7.55 -5.51
CA SER A 3 -9.43 7.31 -4.06
C SER A 3 -9.79 5.88 -3.63
N SER A 4 -10.20 4.98 -4.54
CA SER A 4 -10.52 3.60 -4.17
C SER A 4 -9.24 2.79 -3.92
N ARG A 5 -9.01 2.43 -2.64
CA ARG A 5 -7.90 1.58 -2.18
C ARG A 5 -8.16 0.11 -2.48
N THR A 6 -8.26 -0.23 -3.76
CA THR A 6 -8.41 -1.63 -4.21
C THR A 6 -7.10 -2.38 -4.09
N ILE A 7 -7.16 -3.71 -4.02
CA ILE A 7 -5.96 -4.57 -3.97
C ILE A 7 -5.01 -4.33 -5.15
N LYS A 8 -5.53 -4.01 -6.34
CA LYS A 8 -4.72 -3.70 -7.53
C LYS A 8 -3.92 -2.40 -7.34
N CYS A 9 -4.52 -1.38 -6.74
CA CYS A 9 -3.85 -0.12 -6.43
C CYS A 9 -2.71 -0.34 -5.41
N LEU A 10 -2.95 -1.15 -4.37
CA LEU A 10 -1.95 -1.50 -3.37
C LEU A 10 -0.79 -2.30 -3.97
N ALA A 11 -1.10 -3.31 -4.79
CA ALA A 11 -0.10 -4.12 -5.50
C ALA A 11 0.74 -3.27 -6.46
N ALA A 12 0.11 -2.33 -7.18
CA ALA A 12 0.82 -1.39 -8.05
C ALA A 12 1.81 -0.54 -7.26
N SER A 13 1.42 -0.05 -6.07
CA SER A 13 2.30 0.73 -5.20
C SER A 13 3.54 -0.07 -4.76
N LEU A 14 3.32 -1.29 -4.25
CA LEU A 14 4.39 -2.18 -3.79
C LEU A 14 5.30 -2.71 -4.90
N THR A 15 4.85 -2.68 -6.14
CA THR A 15 5.65 -3.07 -7.31
C THR A 15 6.28 -1.89 -8.04
N GLY A 16 6.15 -0.67 -7.51
CA GLY A 16 6.73 0.55 -8.11
C GLY A 16 6.09 0.93 -9.44
N LYS A 17 4.86 0.51 -9.68
CA LYS A 17 4.07 0.87 -10.86
C LYS A 17 3.38 2.21 -10.63
N TRP A 18 3.10 2.91 -11.73
CA TRP A 18 2.28 4.10 -11.71
C TRP A 18 0.81 3.74 -11.52
N VAL A 19 0.15 4.43 -10.60
CA VAL A 19 -1.31 4.48 -10.50
C VAL A 19 -1.71 5.89 -10.94
N VAL A 20 -2.36 5.96 -12.09
CA VAL A 20 -2.69 7.22 -12.78
C VAL A 20 -4.19 7.40 -12.89
N GLU A 21 -4.60 8.65 -13.02
CA GLU A 21 -5.96 9.01 -13.38
C GLU A 21 -6.24 8.76 -14.86
N VAL A 22 -7.51 8.53 -15.19
CA VAL A 22 -7.96 8.30 -16.57
C VAL A 22 -7.57 9.46 -17.49
N HIS A 23 -7.47 10.68 -16.94
CA HIS A 23 -7.09 11.87 -17.69
C HIS A 23 -5.73 11.75 -18.40
N TRP A 24 -4.76 11.06 -17.80
CA TRP A 24 -3.46 10.79 -18.43
C TRP A 24 -3.58 10.10 -19.78
N ILE A 25 -4.53 9.16 -19.90
CA ILE A 25 -4.77 8.41 -21.14
C ILE A 25 -5.36 9.35 -22.20
N LEU A 26 -6.32 10.19 -21.81
CA LEU A 26 -6.99 11.13 -22.70
C LEU A 26 -6.04 12.22 -23.21
N GLU A 27 -5.20 12.77 -22.34
CA GLU A 27 -4.19 13.75 -22.73
C GLU A 27 -3.09 13.14 -23.58
N SER A 28 -2.62 11.93 -23.25
CA SER A 28 -1.64 11.22 -24.08
C SER A 28 -2.18 10.92 -25.48
N HIS A 29 -3.47 10.54 -25.57
CA HIS A 29 -4.13 10.36 -26.85
C HIS A 29 -4.19 11.68 -27.65
N THR A 30 -4.60 12.78 -27.01
CA THR A 30 -4.66 14.11 -27.66
C THR A 30 -3.29 14.57 -28.15
N ALA A 31 -2.24 14.35 -27.35
CA ALA A 31 -0.86 14.70 -27.69
C ALA A 31 -0.21 13.72 -28.69
N GLN A 32 -0.91 12.64 -29.08
CA GLN A 32 -0.41 11.55 -29.94
C GLN A 32 0.91 10.94 -29.45
N LYS A 33 1.13 10.94 -28.12
CA LYS A 33 2.30 10.34 -27.47
C LYS A 33 2.00 10.06 -25.99
N TRP A 34 2.69 9.09 -25.40
CA TRP A 34 2.62 8.87 -23.95
C TRP A 34 3.26 10.04 -23.21
N LEU A 35 2.46 10.74 -22.40
CA LEU A 35 2.95 11.81 -21.53
C LEU A 35 3.61 11.25 -20.27
N ASP A 36 4.44 12.06 -19.61
CA ASP A 36 4.98 11.68 -18.30
C ASP A 36 3.84 11.59 -17.27
N PRO A 37 3.64 10.43 -16.60
CA PRO A 37 2.55 10.25 -15.64
C PRO A 37 2.74 11.00 -14.32
N SER A 38 3.87 11.67 -14.08
CA SER A 38 4.19 12.31 -12.80
C SER A 38 3.17 13.37 -12.34
N GLY A 39 2.54 14.07 -13.28
CA GLY A 39 1.47 15.04 -13.01
C GLY A 39 0.06 14.44 -12.89
N PHE A 40 -0.11 13.15 -13.21
CA PHE A 40 -1.42 12.51 -13.34
C PHE A 40 -1.64 11.37 -12.33
N GLY A 41 -0.70 11.13 -11.45
CA GLY A 41 -0.75 9.97 -10.58
C GLY A 41 0.37 9.92 -9.57
N PHE A 42 0.59 8.74 -9.02
CA PHE A 42 1.71 8.50 -8.14
C PHE A 42 2.38 7.17 -8.47
N LYS A 43 3.69 7.12 -8.16
CA LYS A 43 4.48 5.91 -8.22
C LYS A 43 4.77 5.45 -6.79
N GLY A 44 4.42 4.22 -6.47
CA GLY A 44 4.69 3.66 -5.15
C GLY A 44 6.17 3.36 -4.92
N ASN A 45 6.52 3.12 -3.66
CA ASN A 45 7.87 2.70 -3.29
C ASN A 45 7.91 1.16 -3.24
N LYS A 46 8.62 0.57 -4.20
CA LYS A 46 8.75 -0.89 -4.33
C LYS A 46 9.52 -1.54 -3.18
N ASP A 47 10.27 -0.78 -2.40
CA ASP A 47 11.17 -1.29 -1.36
C ASP A 47 10.65 -1.01 0.06
N ILE A 48 9.45 -0.42 0.19
CA ILE A 48 8.90 0.05 1.48
C ILE A 48 8.77 -1.07 2.53
N ILE A 49 8.52 -2.30 2.10
CA ILE A 49 8.46 -3.50 2.95
C ILE A 49 9.34 -4.64 2.44
N ALA A 50 10.24 -4.36 1.49
CA ALA A 50 11.11 -5.40 0.94
C ALA A 50 12.04 -5.95 2.02
N GLY A 51 12.11 -7.28 2.12
CA GLY A 51 12.89 -8.00 3.12
C GLY A 51 12.34 -7.93 4.54
N LYS A 52 11.21 -7.25 4.78
CA LYS A 52 10.62 -7.17 6.12
C LYS A 52 9.95 -8.48 6.51
N LYS A 53 10.24 -8.96 7.72
CA LYS A 53 9.51 -10.05 8.37
C LYS A 53 8.30 -9.49 9.10
N VAL A 54 7.10 -9.95 8.76
CA VAL A 54 5.83 -9.46 9.29
C VAL A 54 5.18 -10.55 10.14
N PHE A 55 4.97 -10.26 11.42
CA PHE A 55 4.20 -11.13 12.31
C PHE A 55 2.73 -10.67 12.35
N LEU A 56 1.80 -11.62 12.33
CA LEU A 56 0.36 -11.35 12.46
C LEU A 56 -0.08 -11.70 13.87
N SER A 57 -0.51 -10.70 14.66
CA SER A 57 -1.00 -10.92 16.01
C SER A 57 -2.22 -11.86 16.02
N LYS A 58 -2.48 -12.47 17.18
CA LYS A 58 -3.67 -13.30 17.38
C LYS A 58 -4.96 -12.52 17.08
N GLY A 59 -5.10 -11.31 17.62
CA GLY A 59 -6.28 -10.48 17.40
C GLY A 59 -6.46 -10.07 15.93
N PHE A 60 -5.36 -9.85 15.20
CA PHE A 60 -5.42 -9.59 13.76
C PHE A 60 -5.90 -10.83 13.01
N ARG A 61 -5.32 -12.01 13.28
CA ARG A 61 -5.71 -13.28 12.65
C ARG A 61 -7.20 -13.56 12.87
N GLU A 62 -7.70 -13.42 14.11
CA GLU A 62 -9.11 -13.63 14.45
C GLU A 62 -10.05 -12.65 13.74
N GLN A 63 -9.68 -11.38 13.62
CA GLN A 63 -10.46 -10.39 12.86
C GLN A 63 -10.41 -10.69 11.37
N ALA A 64 -9.25 -11.08 10.85
CA ALA A 64 -9.04 -11.31 9.44
C ALA A 64 -9.81 -12.54 8.93
N VAL A 65 -10.00 -13.59 9.75
CA VAL A 65 -10.87 -14.74 9.41
C VAL A 65 -12.33 -14.33 9.21
N LYS A 66 -12.81 -13.27 9.89
CA LYS A 66 -14.17 -12.74 9.68
C LYS A 66 -14.34 -12.01 8.36
N SER A 67 -13.24 -11.66 7.69
CA SER A 67 -13.23 -10.99 6.39
C SER A 67 -12.78 -11.99 5.33
N ARG A 68 -13.67 -12.33 4.40
CA ARG A 68 -13.50 -13.41 3.42
C ARG A 68 -12.09 -13.53 2.82
N ASP A 69 -11.47 -12.40 2.49
CA ASP A 69 -10.19 -12.38 1.75
C ASP A 69 -9.06 -11.64 2.47
N ARG A 70 -9.22 -11.21 3.73
CA ARG A 70 -8.21 -10.31 4.37
C ARG A 70 -6.87 -10.99 4.59
N LEU A 71 -6.84 -12.22 5.09
CA LEU A 71 -5.58 -12.97 5.25
C LEU A 71 -4.92 -13.22 3.89
N GLN A 72 -5.72 -13.56 2.87
CA GLN A 72 -5.20 -13.79 1.53
C GLN A 72 -4.62 -12.52 0.91
N HIS A 73 -5.30 -11.38 1.06
CA HIS A 73 -4.79 -10.08 0.64
C HIS A 73 -3.53 -9.69 1.40
N CYS A 74 -3.47 -9.95 2.70
CA CYS A 74 -2.27 -9.73 3.50
C CYS A 74 -1.09 -10.52 2.94
N LYS A 75 -1.29 -11.81 2.66
CA LYS A 75 -0.29 -12.68 2.06
C LYS A 75 0.21 -12.14 0.73
N TYR A 76 -0.71 -11.78 -0.17
CA TYR A 76 -0.33 -11.19 -1.46
C TYR A 76 0.43 -9.86 -1.32
N LEU A 77 0.00 -8.97 -0.43
CA LEU A 77 0.66 -7.68 -0.25
C LEU A 77 2.05 -7.84 0.38
N VAL A 78 2.22 -8.71 1.38
CA VAL A 78 3.50 -8.88 2.07
C VAL A 78 4.47 -9.71 1.23
N GLU A 79 4.08 -10.90 0.82
CA GLU A 79 4.99 -11.87 0.21
C GLU A 79 5.16 -11.61 -1.30
N GLU A 80 4.06 -11.64 -2.06
CA GLU A 80 4.10 -11.58 -3.52
C GLU A 80 4.50 -10.20 -4.07
N TYR A 81 3.85 -9.15 -3.59
CA TYR A 81 4.07 -7.79 -4.10
C TYR A 81 5.12 -7.03 -3.29
N GLY A 82 5.13 -7.22 -1.98
CA GLY A 82 6.00 -6.52 -1.04
C GLY A 82 7.41 -7.07 -0.95
N ARG A 83 7.65 -8.31 -1.40
CA ARG A 83 8.92 -9.03 -1.21
C ARG A 83 9.35 -9.12 0.26
N GLY A 84 8.39 -9.15 1.17
CA GLY A 84 8.58 -9.45 2.59
C GLY A 84 8.32 -10.93 2.87
N ALA A 85 8.20 -11.28 4.14
CA ALA A 85 7.84 -12.63 4.57
C ALA A 85 6.88 -12.57 5.75
N LEU A 86 5.87 -13.44 5.78
CA LEU A 86 5.11 -13.67 7.00
C LEU A 86 5.89 -14.62 7.92
N VAL A 87 5.96 -14.31 9.21
CA VAL A 87 6.63 -15.13 10.22
C VAL A 87 5.65 -15.50 11.34
N ASP A 88 5.89 -16.66 11.96
CA ASP A 88 5.08 -17.14 13.08
C ASP A 88 5.61 -16.74 14.45
N GLU A 89 6.88 -16.33 14.53
CA GLU A 89 7.51 -15.92 15.79
C GLU A 89 7.65 -14.39 15.85
N LEU A 90 7.16 -13.79 16.93
CA LEU A 90 7.22 -12.33 17.13
C LEU A 90 8.66 -11.81 17.18
N THR A 91 9.58 -12.59 17.76
CA THR A 91 11.00 -12.22 17.93
C THR A 91 11.69 -11.98 16.59
N GLU A 92 11.33 -12.75 15.57
CA GLU A 92 11.89 -12.63 14.22
C GLU A 92 11.32 -11.46 13.40
N SER A 93 10.21 -10.87 13.83
CA SER A 93 9.51 -9.87 13.03
C SER A 93 10.18 -8.48 13.08
N ASP A 94 10.13 -7.75 11.98
CA ASP A 94 10.43 -6.31 11.93
C ASP A 94 9.16 -5.47 12.14
N MET A 95 8.02 -6.03 11.73
CA MET A 95 6.71 -5.39 11.70
C MET A 95 5.64 -6.33 12.25
N VAL A 96 4.67 -5.76 12.95
CA VAL A 96 3.55 -6.51 13.53
C VAL A 96 2.23 -5.94 13.04
N PHE A 97 1.38 -6.80 12.48
CA PHE A 97 -0.01 -6.46 12.21
C PHE A 97 -0.88 -6.80 13.40
N VAL A 98 -1.61 -5.79 13.88
CA VAL A 98 -2.43 -5.88 15.09
C VAL A 98 -3.90 -5.56 14.83
N ASN A 99 -4.75 -6.05 15.72
CA ASN A 99 -6.09 -5.52 15.93
C ASN A 99 -6.00 -4.25 16.78
N PRO A 100 -6.86 -3.23 16.56
CA PRO A 100 -6.92 -2.05 17.42
C PRO A 100 -7.11 -2.33 18.93
N LYS A 101 -7.58 -3.52 19.30
CA LYS A 101 -7.80 -3.96 20.68
C LYS A 101 -6.65 -4.77 21.29
N ASP A 102 -5.60 -5.06 20.52
CA ASP A 102 -4.45 -5.80 21.05
C ASP A 102 -3.68 -4.94 22.08
N ASP A 103 -3.12 -5.60 23.10
CA ASP A 103 -2.20 -4.95 24.03
C ASP A 103 -0.88 -4.66 23.30
N LEU A 104 -0.58 -3.38 23.10
CA LEU A 104 0.60 -2.94 22.35
C LEU A 104 1.90 -3.10 23.15
N GLY A 105 1.84 -3.24 24.48
CA GLY A 105 3.02 -3.36 25.33
C GLY A 105 3.85 -4.59 25.01
N GLN A 106 3.22 -5.67 24.53
CA GLN A 106 3.91 -6.90 24.14
C GLN A 106 4.73 -6.78 22.83
N PHE A 107 4.59 -5.68 22.09
CA PHE A 107 5.24 -5.44 20.78
C PHE A 107 6.28 -4.31 20.84
N GLU A 108 6.79 -3.99 22.02
CA GLU A 108 7.76 -2.91 22.22
C GLU A 108 8.98 -3.06 21.29
N GLY A 109 9.40 -1.95 20.68
CA GLY A 109 10.52 -1.91 19.74
C GLY A 109 10.22 -2.44 18.33
N LYS A 110 8.99 -2.90 18.04
CA LYS A 110 8.57 -3.33 16.69
C LYS A 110 7.79 -2.25 15.95
N MET A 111 7.77 -2.30 14.62
CA MET A 111 6.87 -1.45 13.83
C MET A 111 5.45 -2.02 13.86
N VAL A 112 4.58 -1.42 14.68
CA VAL A 112 3.20 -1.89 14.83
C VAL A 112 2.26 -1.15 13.88
N LYS A 113 1.39 -1.89 13.17
CA LYS A 113 0.40 -1.34 12.24
C LYS A 113 -0.94 -2.08 12.36
N THR A 114 -2.06 -1.37 12.37
CA THR A 114 -3.35 -1.96 11.98
C THR A 114 -3.40 -2.17 10.47
N TRP A 115 -4.42 -2.88 9.98
CA TRP A 115 -4.63 -3.06 8.54
C TRP A 115 -4.74 -1.72 7.79
N GLU A 116 -5.51 -0.78 8.33
CA GLU A 116 -5.75 0.53 7.73
C GLU A 116 -4.47 1.38 7.74
N GLN A 117 -3.71 1.34 8.83
CA GLN A 117 -2.42 2.03 8.94
C GLN A 117 -1.38 1.44 7.97
N PHE A 118 -1.42 0.12 7.73
CA PHE A 118 -0.58 -0.51 6.73
C PHE A 118 -0.97 -0.07 5.31
N ILE A 119 -2.26 -0.04 4.99
CA ILE A 119 -2.74 0.47 3.70
C ILE A 119 -2.30 1.93 3.49
N GLU A 120 -2.39 2.78 4.51
CA GLU A 120 -1.90 4.16 4.46
C GLU A 120 -0.39 4.26 4.27
N TYR A 121 0.34 3.36 4.92
CA TYR A 121 1.79 3.31 4.81
C TYR A 121 2.25 2.98 3.38
N ILE A 122 1.59 2.02 2.72
CA ILE A 122 1.96 1.61 1.36
C ILE A 122 1.25 2.42 0.26
N TYR A 123 0.13 3.06 0.58
CA TYR A 123 -0.69 3.88 -0.33
C TYR A 123 -1.21 5.12 0.43
N PRO A 124 -0.37 6.14 0.60
CA PRO A 124 -0.78 7.37 1.28
C PRO A 124 -1.85 8.10 0.47
N ILE A 125 -2.91 8.57 1.13
CA ILE A 125 -3.88 9.49 0.50
C ILE A 125 -3.13 10.79 0.19
N ARG A 126 -3.11 11.19 -1.09
CA ARG A 126 -2.60 12.50 -1.46
C ARG A 126 -3.73 13.54 -1.43
N PRO A 127 -3.48 14.75 -0.89
CA PRO A 127 -4.37 15.89 -1.07
C PRO A 127 -4.48 16.25 -2.56
N ALA A 128 -5.67 16.66 -3.00
CA ALA A 128 -5.97 17.02 -4.39
C ALA A 128 -5.07 18.13 -4.98
N ALA A 129 -4.38 18.90 -4.13
CA ALA A 129 -3.59 20.08 -4.54
C ALA A 129 -2.31 19.77 -5.34
N VAL A 130 -1.84 18.51 -5.38
CA VAL A 130 -0.62 18.13 -6.14
C VAL A 130 -0.93 17.83 -7.62
N LEU A 131 -2.20 17.89 -8.03
CA LEU A 131 -2.68 17.45 -9.35
C LEU A 131 -2.99 18.62 -10.30
N ALA A 132 -2.60 19.85 -9.99
CA ALA A 132 -2.74 20.93 -10.96
C ALA A 132 -1.80 20.63 -12.15
N PRO A 133 -2.33 20.56 -13.39
CA PRO A 133 -1.47 20.38 -14.55
C PRO A 133 -0.48 21.55 -14.61
N PRO A 134 0.76 21.34 -15.11
CA PRO A 134 1.65 22.45 -15.38
C PRO A 134 0.90 23.42 -16.30
N SER A 135 0.70 24.65 -15.82
CA SER A 135 0.15 25.73 -16.62
C SER A 135 0.93 25.75 -17.94
N SER A 136 0.21 25.55 -19.04
CA SER A 136 0.74 25.77 -20.38
C SER A 136 1.13 27.25 -20.48
N ALA A 137 2.37 27.55 -20.12
CA ALA A 137 2.98 28.84 -20.36
C ALA A 137 3.11 28.99 -21.88
N SER A 138 2.28 29.89 -22.41
CA SER A 138 2.29 30.40 -23.78
C SER A 138 3.62 31.04 -24.16
#